data_AF-Q2KC98-F1
#
_entry.id   AF-Q2KC98-F1
#
_cell.length_a   1.000
_cell.length_b   1.000
_cell.length_c   1.000
_cell.angle_alpha   90.00
_cell.angle_beta   90.00
_cell.angle_gamma   90.00
#
_symmetry.space_group_name_H-M   'P 1'
#
loop_
_entity.id
_entity.type
_entity.pdbx_description
1 polymer ?
#
loop_
_entity_poly.entity_id
_entity_poly.type
_entity_poly.pdbx_seq_one_letter_code
_entity_poly.pdbx_strand_id
1 'polypeptide(L)'
;MTDLITPTKTVDVTRDQKVDGLFSGTAWDGTITYAFPTTSSSYADGAELYYEKYYSFSPISSQQQSLALYFMEQSYGSAANDGFSVEGFTNANFEAGSANTATVRFAQTSDPLLDTAGAYFPATDGRGGDIWFGTGYAGTEADYRFPRFGNYAGQTLAHELGHALGLKHAHEGGTVVPSAYDSLEYTIMTYHTFIGDDESGAKYEQNGAPQTFMMLDIAALQEMYGADYTTNSGDTVYRWNPNQGITYVNGVAAITPAANRVFATIWDGGGTDTYDLSAYTTALKIDLHAGGYSVFPRVSWPIWAAVRMMAMPAATFSTPFFITTMSRR
;
A
#
# COMPACT_ATOMS: atom_id res chain seq x y z
N MET A 1 9.50 -3.49 -23.88
CA MET A 1 9.18 -4.43 -22.81
C MET A 1 10.34 -5.40 -22.72
N THR A 2 11.02 -5.40 -21.58
CA THR A 2 12.21 -6.23 -21.31
C THR A 2 11.77 -7.65 -20.94
N ASP A 3 12.55 -8.66 -21.33
CA ASP A 3 12.40 -10.06 -20.89
C ASP A 3 13.28 -10.32 -19.65
N LEU A 4 13.23 -9.41 -18.69
CA LEU A 4 14.07 -9.48 -17.50
C LEU A 4 13.40 -10.38 -16.46
N ILE A 5 14.08 -11.46 -16.11
CA ILE A 5 13.72 -12.30 -14.96
C ILE A 5 14.31 -11.63 -13.73
N THR A 6 13.47 -11.18 -12.80
CA THR A 6 13.91 -10.54 -11.57
C THR A 6 14.31 -11.61 -10.55
N PRO A 7 15.58 -11.63 -10.08
CA PRO A 7 16.01 -12.55 -9.02
C PRO A 7 15.30 -12.26 -7.69
N THR A 8 15.46 -13.19 -6.74
CA THR A 8 14.98 -13.02 -5.36
C THR A 8 16.14 -13.03 -4.38
N LYS A 9 15.98 -12.35 -3.24
CA LYS A 9 16.87 -12.40 -2.08
C LYS A 9 16.11 -12.79 -0.81
N THR A 10 16.82 -13.35 0.16
CA THR A 10 16.29 -13.58 1.50
C THR A 10 16.23 -12.26 2.26
N VAL A 11 15.15 -12.06 3.02
CA VAL A 11 14.98 -10.92 3.92
C VAL A 11 15.45 -11.32 5.31
N ASP A 12 16.48 -10.65 5.82
CA ASP A 12 17.02 -10.88 7.15
C ASP A 12 16.11 -10.27 8.23
N VAL A 13 16.03 -10.90 9.40
CA VAL A 13 15.26 -10.38 10.54
C VAL A 13 15.93 -9.13 11.13
N THR A 14 15.13 -8.12 11.42
CA THR A 14 15.55 -6.84 12.00
C THR A 14 15.66 -6.87 13.51
N ARG A 15 14.99 -7.83 14.16
CA ARG A 15 14.71 -7.89 15.61
C ARG A 15 13.70 -6.84 16.09
N ASP A 16 13.05 -6.11 15.19
CA ASP A 16 11.82 -5.40 15.49
C ASP A 16 10.63 -6.25 15.06
N GLN A 17 9.93 -6.83 16.03
CA GLN A 17 8.79 -7.72 15.78
C GLN A 17 7.66 -7.04 14.97
N LYS A 18 7.50 -5.71 15.03
CA LYS A 18 6.47 -5.02 14.24
C LYS A 18 6.75 -5.12 12.74
N VAL A 19 8.03 -5.12 12.35
CA VAL A 19 8.46 -5.19 10.95
C VAL A 19 8.67 -6.64 10.53
N ASP A 20 9.36 -7.42 11.35
CA ASP A 20 9.59 -8.86 11.11
C ASP A 20 8.27 -9.64 11.00
N GLY A 21 7.21 -9.16 11.68
CA GLY A 21 5.86 -9.69 11.59
C GLY A 21 5.21 -9.56 10.20
N LEU A 22 5.78 -8.76 9.30
CA LEU A 22 5.29 -8.57 7.93
C LEU A 22 6.15 -9.28 6.88
N PHE A 23 7.27 -9.90 7.23
CA PHE A 23 8.13 -10.54 6.22
C PHE A 23 7.62 -11.93 5.84
N SER A 24 7.38 -12.17 4.54
CA SER A 24 7.23 -13.53 3.98
C SER A 24 8.56 -14.31 3.97
N GLY A 25 9.68 -13.59 4.05
CA GLY A 25 11.05 -14.12 4.08
C GLY A 25 11.82 -13.98 2.76
N THR A 26 11.15 -13.59 1.67
CA THR A 26 11.77 -13.38 0.35
C THR A 26 11.31 -12.05 -0.25
N ALA A 27 12.23 -11.35 -0.92
CA ALA A 27 11.97 -10.13 -1.68
C ALA A 27 12.62 -10.21 -3.06
N TRP A 28 12.22 -9.34 -3.98
CA TRP A 28 12.87 -9.18 -5.28
C TRP A 28 14.27 -8.54 -5.14
N ASP A 29 15.19 -8.91 -6.03
CA ASP A 29 16.59 -8.44 -6.05
C ASP A 29 16.97 -7.94 -7.45
N GLY A 30 16.56 -6.72 -7.76
CA GLY A 30 16.79 -6.06 -9.05
C GLY A 30 15.57 -5.25 -9.50
N THR A 31 15.56 -4.83 -10.76
CA THR A 31 14.40 -4.18 -11.39
C THR A 31 13.19 -5.11 -11.35
N ILE A 32 12.08 -4.65 -10.79
CA ILE A 32 10.80 -5.36 -10.70
C ILE A 32 10.01 -5.03 -11.96
N THR A 33 9.95 -5.96 -12.90
CA THR A 33 9.15 -5.75 -14.11
C THR A 33 7.68 -5.98 -13.84
N TYR A 34 6.79 -5.12 -14.37
CA TYR A 34 5.34 -5.31 -14.27
C TYR A 34 4.66 -5.41 -15.63
N ALA A 35 3.53 -6.10 -15.70
CA ALA A 35 2.69 -6.10 -16.89
C ALA A 35 1.19 -6.28 -16.57
N PHE A 36 0.36 -5.91 -17.54
CA PHE A 36 -1.09 -6.10 -17.51
C PHE A 36 -1.51 -7.05 -18.64
N PRO A 37 -1.38 -8.38 -18.46
CA PRO A 37 -1.71 -9.33 -19.51
C PRO A 37 -3.15 -9.19 -20.02
N THR A 38 -3.33 -9.29 -21.33
CA THR A 38 -4.64 -9.24 -21.99
C THR A 38 -5.16 -10.60 -22.45
N THR A 39 -4.33 -11.64 -22.31
CA THR A 39 -4.65 -13.02 -22.70
C THR A 39 -4.14 -14.01 -21.67
N SER A 40 -4.89 -15.10 -21.42
CA SER A 40 -4.45 -16.17 -20.50
C SER A 40 -3.20 -16.91 -20.99
N SER A 41 -2.89 -16.89 -22.29
CA SER A 41 -1.67 -17.46 -22.87
C SER A 41 -0.38 -16.78 -22.42
N SER A 42 -0.46 -15.64 -21.74
CA SER A 42 0.70 -15.00 -21.11
C SER A 42 1.20 -15.75 -19.87
N TYR A 43 0.39 -16.62 -19.29
CA TYR A 43 0.74 -17.46 -18.16
C TYR A 43 1.11 -18.86 -18.66
N ALA A 44 2.14 -19.48 -18.07
CA ALA A 44 2.65 -20.78 -18.51
C ALA A 44 1.58 -21.89 -18.39
N ASP A 45 1.65 -22.90 -19.27
CA ASP A 45 0.69 -24.02 -19.26
C ASP A 45 0.92 -24.98 -18.10
N GLY A 46 -0.19 -25.51 -17.58
CA GLY A 46 -0.20 -26.45 -16.46
C GLY A 46 -1.21 -26.05 -15.39
N ALA A 47 -2.34 -26.75 -15.34
CA ALA A 47 -3.41 -26.51 -14.38
C ALA A 47 -2.99 -26.72 -12.91
N GLU A 48 -1.94 -27.51 -12.67
CA GLU A 48 -1.38 -27.70 -11.33
C GLU A 48 -0.69 -26.44 -10.77
N LEU A 49 -0.27 -25.53 -11.66
CA LEU A 49 0.45 -24.31 -11.27
C LEU A 49 -0.39 -23.05 -11.51
N TYR A 50 -1.04 -22.91 -12.67
CA TYR A 50 -1.84 -21.74 -13.05
C TYR A 50 -3.28 -22.12 -13.31
N TYR A 51 -4.04 -22.48 -12.28
CA TYR A 51 -5.42 -22.89 -12.44
C TYR A 51 -6.32 -21.67 -12.73
N GLU A 52 -6.03 -20.52 -12.15
CA GLU A 52 -6.79 -19.26 -12.23
C GLU A 52 -7.00 -18.81 -13.67
N LYS A 53 -5.99 -18.99 -14.53
CA LYS A 53 -6.04 -18.60 -15.95
C LYS A 53 -7.09 -19.38 -16.76
N TYR A 54 -7.50 -20.56 -16.28
CA TYR A 54 -8.49 -21.41 -16.93
C TYR A 54 -9.94 -21.07 -16.53
N TYR A 55 -10.15 -20.19 -15.53
CA TYR A 55 -11.48 -19.77 -15.07
C TYR A 55 -11.87 -18.40 -15.62
N SER A 56 -12.24 -18.34 -16.90
CA SER A 56 -12.67 -17.12 -17.60
C SER A 56 -11.75 -15.92 -17.36
N PHE A 57 -10.46 -16.11 -17.61
CA PHE A 57 -9.46 -15.04 -17.56
C PHE A 57 -9.99 -13.73 -18.18
N SER A 58 -9.72 -12.62 -17.51
CA SER A 58 -9.89 -11.30 -18.11
C SER A 58 -8.78 -10.34 -17.69
N PRO A 59 -8.44 -9.35 -18.54
CA PRO A 59 -7.54 -8.27 -18.13
C PRO A 59 -8.15 -7.47 -16.97
N ILE A 60 -7.29 -6.88 -16.13
CA ILE A 60 -7.74 -5.90 -15.14
C ILE A 60 -8.24 -4.61 -15.83
N SER A 61 -9.15 -3.90 -15.15
CA SER A 61 -9.73 -2.65 -15.65
C SER A 61 -8.67 -1.54 -15.79
N SER A 62 -8.96 -0.52 -16.58
CA SER A 62 -8.10 0.67 -16.66
C SER A 62 -7.95 1.39 -15.31
N GLN A 63 -8.95 1.31 -14.44
CA GLN A 63 -8.90 1.92 -13.10
C GLN A 63 -7.98 1.12 -12.17
N GLN A 64 -7.98 -0.21 -12.26
CA GLN A 64 -7.01 -1.06 -11.58
C GLN A 64 -5.59 -0.77 -12.08
N GLN A 65 -5.38 -0.65 -13.39
CA GLN A 65 -4.06 -0.33 -13.96
C GLN A 65 -3.56 1.03 -13.44
N SER A 66 -4.40 2.07 -13.46
CA SER A 66 -4.06 3.39 -12.93
C SER A 66 -3.69 3.36 -11.45
N LEU A 67 -4.44 2.65 -10.61
CA LEU A 67 -4.14 2.60 -9.18
C LEU A 67 -2.92 1.71 -8.87
N ALA A 68 -2.69 0.64 -9.62
CA ALA A 68 -1.47 -0.15 -9.52
C ALA A 68 -0.23 0.68 -9.88
N LEU A 69 -0.29 1.45 -10.97
CA LEU A 69 0.78 2.37 -11.35
C LEU A 69 1.00 3.45 -10.27
N TYR A 70 -0.06 4.01 -9.70
CA TYR A 70 0.06 4.98 -8.60
C TYR A 70 0.84 4.42 -7.40
N PHE A 71 0.61 3.15 -7.04
CA PHE A 71 1.28 2.53 -5.91
C PHE A 71 2.68 2.00 -6.24
N MET A 72 2.96 1.63 -7.50
CA MET A 72 4.28 1.14 -7.89
C MET A 72 5.23 2.28 -8.23
N GLU A 73 4.82 3.14 -9.17
CA GLU A 73 5.71 4.04 -9.92
C GLU A 73 5.69 5.46 -9.37
N GLN A 74 6.86 5.98 -9.01
CA GLN A 74 7.03 7.40 -8.68
C GLN A 74 6.74 8.27 -9.91
N SER A 75 7.07 7.78 -11.10
CA SER A 75 6.90 8.50 -12.35
C SER A 75 5.43 8.66 -12.80
N TYR A 76 4.50 7.90 -12.20
CA TYR A 76 3.10 7.91 -12.59
C TYR A 76 2.31 9.02 -11.91
N GLY A 77 1.78 9.96 -12.70
CA GLY A 77 0.95 11.05 -12.19
C GLY A 77 1.73 12.35 -12.07
N SER A 78 1.79 12.93 -10.86
CA SER A 78 2.46 14.20 -10.59
C SER A 78 3.41 14.05 -9.41
N ALA A 79 4.40 14.95 -9.29
CA ALA A 79 5.32 14.96 -8.14
C ALA A 79 4.63 14.94 -6.76
N ALA A 80 3.36 15.35 -6.69
CA ALA A 80 2.58 15.33 -5.45
C ALA A 80 2.31 13.92 -4.92
N ASN A 81 2.33 12.89 -5.78
CA ASN A 81 2.06 11.52 -5.37
C ASN A 81 3.31 10.65 -5.17
N ASP A 82 4.51 11.19 -5.38
CA ASP A 82 5.77 10.46 -5.31
C ASP A 82 5.91 9.73 -3.98
N GLY A 83 5.74 10.43 -2.85
CA GLY A 83 5.82 9.88 -1.49
C GLY A 83 4.72 8.88 -1.10
N PHE A 84 3.84 8.47 -2.02
CA PHE A 84 2.83 7.43 -1.81
C PHE A 84 3.05 6.17 -2.67
N SER A 85 4.08 6.18 -3.52
CA SER A 85 4.48 5.05 -4.37
C SER A 85 5.63 4.26 -3.75
N VAL A 86 5.73 2.97 -4.04
CA VAL A 86 6.82 2.10 -3.56
C VAL A 86 8.18 2.62 -4.01
N GLU A 87 8.32 3.10 -5.25
CA GLU A 87 9.55 3.77 -5.71
C GLU A 87 9.84 5.07 -4.96
N GLY A 88 8.82 5.82 -4.55
CA GLY A 88 9.05 7.07 -3.85
C GLY A 88 9.37 6.90 -2.36
N PHE A 89 9.06 5.76 -1.75
CA PHE A 89 9.46 5.49 -0.36
C PHE A 89 10.51 4.38 -0.22
N THR A 90 10.95 3.75 -1.31
CA THR A 90 12.03 2.75 -1.31
C THR A 90 12.98 2.93 -2.50
N ASN A 91 14.12 2.23 -2.52
CA ASN A 91 14.98 2.16 -3.71
C ASN A 91 14.60 1.00 -4.65
N ALA A 92 13.37 0.46 -4.55
CA ALA A 92 12.85 -0.43 -5.59
C ALA A 92 12.78 0.32 -6.93
N ASN A 93 12.90 -0.42 -8.03
CA ASN A 93 12.80 0.13 -9.38
C ASN A 93 11.82 -0.71 -10.17
N PHE A 94 10.76 -0.10 -10.68
CA PHE A 94 9.74 -0.73 -11.50
C PHE A 94 9.95 -0.38 -12.97
N GLU A 95 9.68 -1.34 -13.85
CA GLU A 95 9.69 -1.09 -15.29
C GLU A 95 8.60 -1.91 -15.99
N ALA A 96 8.02 -1.35 -17.06
CA ALA A 96 7.10 -2.09 -17.91
C ALA A 96 7.81 -3.30 -18.60
N GLY A 97 7.47 -4.50 -18.15
CA GLY A 97 7.95 -5.77 -18.68
C GLY A 97 7.03 -6.38 -19.74
N SER A 98 7.44 -7.50 -20.30
CA SER A 98 6.62 -8.26 -21.25
C SER A 98 5.51 -9.02 -20.52
N ALA A 99 4.29 -9.07 -21.08
CA ALA A 99 3.16 -9.76 -20.48
C ALA A 99 3.45 -11.24 -20.13
N ASN A 100 4.38 -11.88 -20.85
CA ASN A 100 4.70 -13.28 -20.68
C ASN A 100 5.78 -13.56 -19.62
N THR A 101 6.58 -12.55 -19.26
CA THR A 101 7.81 -12.71 -18.48
C THR A 101 7.98 -11.68 -17.37
N ALA A 102 7.11 -10.66 -17.28
CA ALA A 102 7.14 -9.70 -16.21
C ALA A 102 6.94 -10.38 -14.84
N THR A 103 7.59 -9.80 -13.84
CA THR A 103 7.63 -10.29 -12.46
C THR A 103 6.31 -10.09 -11.74
N VAL A 104 5.74 -8.89 -11.83
CA VAL A 104 4.43 -8.59 -11.23
C VAL A 104 3.39 -8.48 -12.33
N ARG A 105 2.45 -9.41 -12.39
CA ARG A 105 1.39 -9.43 -13.42
C ARG A 105 0.02 -9.40 -12.78
N PHE A 106 -0.86 -8.58 -13.34
CA PHE A 106 -2.20 -8.40 -12.80
C PHE A 106 -3.25 -8.97 -13.74
N ALA A 107 -4.15 -9.80 -13.22
CA ALA A 107 -5.25 -10.37 -13.98
C ALA A 107 -6.52 -10.56 -13.15
N GLN A 108 -7.63 -10.84 -13.83
CA GLN A 108 -8.87 -11.25 -13.21
C GLN A 108 -9.20 -12.70 -13.54
N THR A 109 -9.87 -13.36 -12.59
CA THR A 109 -10.37 -14.73 -12.72
C THR A 109 -11.78 -14.86 -12.14
N SER A 110 -12.53 -15.83 -12.66
CA SER A 110 -13.82 -16.28 -12.13
C SER A 110 -13.72 -17.62 -11.41
N ASP A 111 -12.52 -17.97 -10.97
CA ASP A 111 -12.27 -19.16 -10.18
C ASP A 111 -13.13 -19.14 -8.90
N PRO A 112 -13.98 -20.16 -8.68
CA PRO A 112 -14.86 -20.21 -7.51
C PRO A 112 -14.11 -20.44 -6.18
N LEU A 113 -12.81 -20.72 -6.21
CA LEU A 113 -11.99 -20.82 -4.99
C LEU A 113 -11.34 -19.46 -4.61
N LEU A 114 -11.42 -18.46 -5.49
CA LEU A 114 -10.89 -17.12 -5.27
C LEU A 114 -12.03 -16.09 -5.35
N ASP A 115 -12.87 -16.05 -4.30
CA ASP A 115 -13.98 -15.10 -4.22
C ASP A 115 -13.52 -13.64 -4.10
N THR A 116 -12.35 -13.40 -3.49
CA THR A 116 -11.76 -12.09 -3.22
C THR A 116 -10.67 -11.74 -4.24
N ALA A 117 -9.42 -11.73 -3.82
CA ALA A 117 -8.21 -11.52 -4.61
C ALA A 117 -7.08 -12.30 -3.94
N GLY A 118 -5.97 -12.48 -4.63
CA GLY A 118 -4.80 -13.14 -4.10
C GLY A 118 -3.56 -12.82 -4.90
N ALA A 119 -2.41 -12.99 -4.27
CA ALA A 119 -1.12 -12.79 -4.90
C ALA A 119 -0.12 -13.87 -4.48
N TYR A 120 0.84 -14.10 -5.36
CA TYR A 120 1.98 -14.97 -5.08
C TYR A 120 3.15 -14.13 -4.57
N PHE A 121 3.76 -14.57 -3.46
CA PHE A 121 4.99 -13.97 -2.94
C PHE A 121 6.14 -13.98 -3.95
N PRO A 122 7.19 -13.17 -3.75
CA PRO A 122 8.41 -13.24 -4.52
C PRO A 122 8.98 -14.66 -4.58
N ALA A 123 9.08 -15.19 -5.80
CA ALA A 123 9.58 -16.53 -6.07
C ALA A 123 10.21 -16.56 -7.47
N THR A 124 11.19 -17.43 -7.66
CA THR A 124 11.83 -17.63 -8.97
C THR A 124 11.02 -18.53 -9.91
N ASP A 125 9.93 -19.12 -9.42
CA ASP A 125 8.99 -19.81 -10.30
C ASP A 125 8.17 -18.78 -11.09
N GLY A 126 7.56 -19.19 -12.20
CA GLY A 126 6.90 -18.23 -13.08
C GLY A 126 5.67 -17.53 -12.48
N ARG A 127 5.17 -17.94 -11.31
CA ARG A 127 3.99 -17.37 -10.65
C ARG A 127 4.34 -16.29 -9.66
N GLY A 128 5.56 -16.27 -9.14
CA GLY A 128 5.98 -15.30 -8.15
C GLY A 128 5.66 -13.88 -8.62
N GLY A 129 4.93 -13.12 -7.80
CA GLY A 129 4.48 -11.76 -8.12
C GLY A 129 3.18 -11.66 -8.92
N ASP A 130 2.57 -12.76 -9.36
CA ASP A 130 1.25 -12.73 -9.99
C ASP A 130 0.17 -12.32 -9.00
N ILE A 131 -0.72 -11.43 -9.43
CA ILE A 131 -1.86 -10.90 -8.69
C ILE A 131 -3.13 -11.22 -9.47
N TRP A 132 -4.06 -11.91 -8.79
CA TRP A 132 -5.35 -12.33 -9.33
C TRP A 132 -6.48 -11.67 -8.55
N PHE A 133 -7.36 -10.99 -9.26
CA PHE A 133 -8.61 -10.47 -8.70
C PHE A 133 -9.76 -11.39 -9.07
N GLY A 134 -10.47 -11.88 -8.07
CA GLY A 134 -11.72 -12.62 -8.22
C GLY A 134 -12.86 -11.74 -8.71
N THR A 135 -13.97 -12.39 -9.07
CA THR A 135 -15.17 -11.72 -9.56
C THR A 135 -16.37 -11.87 -8.62
N GLY A 136 -16.17 -12.39 -7.40
CA GLY A 136 -17.23 -12.58 -6.40
C GLY A 136 -17.95 -11.28 -6.00
N TYR A 137 -17.27 -10.14 -6.04
CA TYR A 137 -17.84 -8.82 -5.75
C TYR A 137 -18.32 -8.05 -6.99
N ALA A 138 -18.31 -8.66 -8.17
CA ALA A 138 -18.73 -8.00 -9.41
C ALA A 138 -20.15 -7.43 -9.30
N GLY A 139 -20.31 -6.13 -9.58
CA GLY A 139 -21.61 -5.43 -9.52
C GLY A 139 -22.01 -4.96 -8.11
N THR A 140 -21.16 -5.16 -7.10
CA THR A 140 -21.34 -4.63 -5.75
C THR A 140 -20.53 -3.35 -5.53
N GLU A 141 -20.68 -2.70 -4.37
CA GLU A 141 -19.86 -1.54 -3.98
C GLU A 141 -18.37 -1.90 -3.75
N ALA A 142 -18.06 -3.19 -3.60
CA ALA A 142 -16.74 -3.76 -3.39
C ALA A 142 -16.08 -4.31 -4.67
N ASP A 143 -16.68 -4.05 -5.84
CA ASP A 143 -16.19 -4.55 -7.13
C ASP A 143 -14.75 -4.11 -7.43
N TYR A 144 -13.83 -5.09 -7.49
CA TYR A 144 -12.40 -4.86 -7.69
C TYR A 144 -12.04 -4.15 -8.99
N ARG A 145 -12.96 -4.09 -9.97
CA ARG A 145 -12.77 -3.36 -11.22
C ARG A 145 -12.88 -1.85 -11.05
N PHE A 146 -13.40 -1.38 -9.91
CA PHE A 146 -13.62 0.03 -9.60
C PHE A 146 -12.88 0.48 -8.32
N PRO A 147 -11.55 0.30 -8.24
CA PRO A 147 -10.79 0.71 -7.07
C PRO A 147 -10.68 2.24 -6.98
N ARG A 148 -10.79 2.78 -5.77
CA ARG A 148 -10.67 4.21 -5.45
C ARG A 148 -10.00 4.38 -4.10
N PHE A 149 -9.33 5.51 -3.87
CA PHE A 149 -8.80 5.84 -2.55
C PHE A 149 -9.90 5.81 -1.49
N GLY A 150 -9.74 4.93 -0.51
CA GLY A 150 -10.64 4.75 0.62
C GLY A 150 -11.71 3.68 0.43
N ASN A 151 -11.90 3.08 -0.76
CA ASN A 151 -12.80 1.93 -0.89
C ASN A 151 -12.06 0.59 -0.71
N TYR A 152 -12.82 -0.47 -0.45
CA TYR A 152 -12.26 -1.80 -0.21
C TYR A 152 -11.47 -2.34 -1.41
N ALA A 153 -11.95 -2.07 -2.63
CA ALA A 153 -11.26 -2.48 -3.85
C ALA A 153 -9.86 -1.84 -3.98
N GLY A 154 -9.73 -0.55 -3.61
CA GLY A 154 -8.45 0.16 -3.59
C GLY A 154 -7.50 -0.37 -2.53
N GLN A 155 -7.99 -0.61 -1.30
CA GLN A 155 -7.21 -1.25 -0.25
C GLN A 155 -6.73 -2.65 -0.67
N THR A 156 -7.62 -3.45 -1.27
CA THR A 156 -7.29 -4.83 -1.69
C THR A 156 -6.22 -4.82 -2.78
N LEU A 157 -6.28 -3.90 -3.75
CA LEU A 157 -5.24 -3.78 -4.76
C LEU A 157 -3.86 -3.49 -4.14
N ALA A 158 -3.78 -2.56 -3.19
CA ALA A 158 -2.53 -2.27 -2.48
C ALA A 158 -2.08 -3.45 -1.61
N HIS A 159 -3.01 -4.16 -0.98
CA HIS A 159 -2.75 -5.35 -0.17
C HIS A 159 -2.12 -6.48 -1.00
N GLU A 160 -2.73 -6.82 -2.15
CA GLU A 160 -2.18 -7.85 -3.05
C GLU A 160 -0.83 -7.44 -3.64
N LEU A 161 -0.64 -6.14 -3.93
CA LEU A 161 0.68 -5.62 -4.31
C LEU A 161 1.70 -5.81 -3.16
N GLY A 162 1.29 -5.60 -1.91
CA GLY A 162 2.12 -5.89 -0.74
C GLY A 162 2.60 -7.34 -0.70
N HIS A 163 1.70 -8.31 -0.92
CA HIS A 163 2.05 -9.73 -1.04
C HIS A 163 3.01 -9.99 -2.20
N ALA A 164 2.75 -9.44 -3.39
CA ALA A 164 3.62 -9.59 -4.56
C ALA A 164 5.03 -8.99 -4.35
N LEU A 165 5.19 -8.09 -3.37
CA LEU A 165 6.45 -7.50 -2.94
C LEU A 165 7.06 -8.19 -1.71
N GLY A 166 6.39 -9.20 -1.14
CA GLY A 166 6.93 -10.04 -0.07
C GLY A 166 6.41 -9.73 1.32
N LEU A 167 5.41 -8.86 1.48
CA LEU A 167 4.73 -8.65 2.76
C LEU A 167 3.71 -9.76 3.00
N LYS A 168 3.79 -10.49 4.11
CA LYS A 168 2.75 -11.45 4.53
C LYS A 168 1.69 -10.79 5.39
N HIS A 169 0.61 -11.51 5.68
CA HIS A 169 -0.38 -11.06 6.66
C HIS A 169 0.24 -10.81 8.04
N ALA A 170 -0.19 -9.72 8.68
CA ALA A 170 0.35 -9.26 9.96
C ALA A 170 0.11 -10.25 11.12
N HIS A 171 -0.98 -11.01 11.05
CA HIS A 171 -1.50 -11.89 12.10
C HIS A 171 -1.20 -13.39 11.85
N GLU A 172 -0.63 -13.74 10.69
CA GLU A 172 -0.43 -15.14 10.29
C GLU A 172 1.04 -15.55 10.21
N GLY A 173 1.29 -16.86 10.33
CA GLY A 173 2.61 -17.46 10.19
C GLY A 173 3.43 -17.47 11.48
N GLY A 174 4.75 -17.48 11.35
CA GLY A 174 5.70 -17.56 12.47
C GLY A 174 5.69 -16.29 13.33
N THR A 175 6.60 -15.36 13.04
CA THR A 175 6.61 -14.04 13.69
C THR A 175 5.40 -13.24 13.21
N VAL A 176 4.62 -12.68 14.14
CA VAL A 176 3.46 -11.83 13.85
C VAL A 176 3.66 -10.43 14.43
N VAL A 177 2.98 -9.45 13.85
CA VAL A 177 2.93 -8.08 14.37
C VAL A 177 2.31 -8.12 15.78
N PRO A 178 2.88 -7.41 16.78
CA PRO A 178 2.30 -7.41 18.12
C PRO A 178 0.87 -6.84 18.10
N SER A 179 -0.06 -7.42 18.86
CA SER A 179 -1.49 -7.06 18.82
C SER A 179 -1.81 -5.58 19.06
N ALA A 180 -0.94 -4.86 19.78
CA ALA A 180 -1.06 -3.41 19.98
C ALA A 180 -0.85 -2.58 18.69
N TYR A 181 -0.33 -3.20 17.64
CA TYR A 181 -0.05 -2.63 16.32
C TYR A 181 -0.72 -3.42 15.19
N ASP A 182 -1.57 -4.39 15.53
CA ASP A 182 -2.27 -5.21 14.56
C ASP A 182 -3.65 -4.59 14.25
N SER A 183 -3.62 -3.57 13.40
CA SER A 183 -4.83 -2.96 12.83
C SER A 183 -4.52 -2.23 11.53
N LEU A 184 -5.56 -1.90 10.76
CA LEU A 184 -5.45 -1.08 9.55
C LEU A 184 -4.85 0.32 9.79
N GLU A 185 -4.75 0.77 11.05
CA GLU A 185 -4.05 2.02 11.38
C GLU A 185 -2.53 1.90 11.20
N TYR A 186 -1.98 0.67 11.17
CA TYR A 186 -0.55 0.40 11.15
C TYR A 186 -0.10 -0.35 9.90
N THR A 187 -0.91 -1.27 9.38
CA THR A 187 -0.57 -2.09 8.19
C THR A 187 -1.84 -2.43 7.42
N ILE A 188 -1.80 -2.34 6.08
CA ILE A 188 -2.90 -2.85 5.25
C ILE A 188 -2.89 -4.37 5.13
N MET A 189 -1.83 -5.05 5.61
CA MET A 189 -1.65 -6.50 5.54
C MET A 189 -2.39 -7.25 6.66
N THR A 190 -3.24 -6.57 7.43
CA THR A 190 -4.06 -7.22 8.45
C THR A 190 -5.53 -7.26 8.08
N TYR A 191 -6.23 -8.28 8.59
CA TYR A 191 -7.68 -8.37 8.55
C TYR A 191 -8.33 -7.72 9.77
N HIS A 192 -7.54 -7.34 10.78
CA HIS A 192 -8.00 -6.59 11.93
C HIS A 192 -8.26 -5.11 11.54
N THR A 193 -9.53 -4.70 11.51
CA THR A 193 -9.87 -3.30 11.19
C THR A 193 -9.46 -2.34 12.30
N PHE A 194 -9.51 -2.79 13.55
CA PHE A 194 -9.09 -2.08 14.75
C PHE A 194 -8.42 -3.05 15.73
N ILE A 195 -7.73 -2.52 16.74
CA ILE A 195 -7.05 -3.35 17.74
C ILE A 195 -8.08 -4.22 18.49
N GLY A 196 -7.88 -5.54 18.44
CA GLY A 196 -8.77 -6.51 19.07
C GLY A 196 -10.03 -6.85 18.26
N ASP A 197 -10.02 -6.57 16.96
CA ASP A 197 -10.98 -7.13 16.00
C ASP A 197 -10.88 -8.69 15.97
N ASP A 198 -11.85 -9.37 15.38
CA ASP A 198 -11.95 -10.83 15.30
C ASP A 198 -11.68 -11.38 13.89
N GLU A 199 -11.18 -10.54 12.99
CA GLU A 199 -10.85 -10.85 11.59
C GLU A 199 -12.05 -11.26 10.73
N SER A 200 -13.30 -11.07 11.20
CA SER A 200 -14.52 -11.48 10.49
C SER A 200 -14.93 -10.49 9.38
N GLY A 201 -13.99 -10.14 8.51
CA GLY A 201 -14.15 -9.15 7.44
C GLY A 201 -13.97 -7.70 7.89
N ALA A 202 -13.91 -6.79 6.92
CA ALA A 202 -13.63 -5.38 7.15
C ALA A 202 -14.79 -4.65 7.87
N LYS A 203 -14.46 -3.90 8.93
CA LYS A 203 -15.42 -3.20 9.82
C LYS A 203 -15.22 -1.69 9.81
N TYR A 204 -15.33 -1.08 8.64
CA TYR A 204 -15.31 0.38 8.46
C TYR A 204 -16.48 0.84 7.59
N GLU A 205 -16.79 2.13 7.62
CA GLU A 205 -17.81 2.72 6.74
C GLU A 205 -17.47 2.55 5.26
N GLN A 206 -18.48 2.57 4.38
CA GLN A 206 -18.25 2.63 2.95
C GLN A 206 -17.31 3.82 2.62
N ASN A 207 -16.25 3.56 1.86
CA ASN A 207 -15.19 4.52 1.54
C ASN A 207 -14.34 4.99 2.74
N GLY A 208 -14.28 4.19 3.81
CA GLY A 208 -13.50 4.43 5.03
C GLY A 208 -12.17 3.67 5.14
N ALA A 209 -11.76 2.92 4.10
CA ALA A 209 -10.55 2.12 4.07
C ALA A 209 -9.26 2.99 4.04
N PRO A 210 -8.08 2.42 4.37
CA PRO A 210 -6.79 3.05 4.09
C PRO A 210 -6.63 3.44 2.62
N GLN A 211 -5.95 4.55 2.38
CA GLN A 211 -5.75 5.15 1.06
C GLN A 211 -4.33 4.89 0.52
N THR A 212 -3.42 4.44 1.37
CA THR A 212 -2.01 4.22 1.06
C THR A 212 -1.51 2.97 1.77
N PHE A 213 -0.29 2.54 1.44
CA PHE A 213 0.51 1.73 2.37
C PHE A 213 0.62 2.47 3.71
N MET A 214 0.48 1.72 4.79
CA MET A 214 0.50 2.25 6.15
C MET A 214 1.90 2.14 6.74
N MET A 215 2.09 2.74 7.90
CA MET A 215 3.38 2.90 8.56
C MET A 215 4.24 1.61 8.57
N LEU A 216 3.72 0.49 9.05
CA LEU A 216 4.51 -0.75 9.10
C LEU A 216 4.74 -1.36 7.71
N ASP A 217 3.85 -1.13 6.75
CA ASP A 217 4.06 -1.57 5.36
C ASP A 217 5.26 -0.84 4.75
N ILE A 218 5.32 0.48 4.92
CA ILE A 218 6.43 1.32 4.44
C ILE A 218 7.74 0.87 5.11
N ALA A 219 7.77 0.73 6.44
CA ALA A 219 8.98 0.26 7.12
C ALA A 219 9.44 -1.12 6.63
N ALA A 220 8.52 -2.07 6.47
CA ALA A 220 8.86 -3.41 5.99
C ALA A 220 9.40 -3.40 4.57
N LEU A 221 8.78 -2.64 3.66
CA LEU A 221 9.25 -2.48 2.29
C LEU A 221 10.60 -1.75 2.24
N GLN A 222 10.85 -0.78 3.12
CA GLN A 222 12.14 -0.10 3.23
C GLN A 222 13.26 -1.01 3.73
N GLU A 223 12.98 -1.97 4.61
CA GLU A 223 13.97 -2.99 4.98
C GLU A 223 14.26 -3.96 3.81
N MET A 224 13.25 -4.26 2.99
CA MET A 224 13.43 -5.13 1.80
C MET A 224 14.17 -4.43 0.66
N TYR A 225 13.84 -3.17 0.38
CA TYR A 225 14.25 -2.48 -0.84
C TYR A 225 15.12 -1.24 -0.59
N GLY A 226 15.43 -0.93 0.67
CA GLY A 226 16.12 0.27 1.12
C GLY A 226 15.20 1.49 1.10
N ALA A 227 15.32 2.41 2.07
CA ALA A 227 14.57 3.66 2.06
C ALA A 227 15.10 4.67 1.02
N ASP A 228 14.20 5.36 0.31
CA ASP A 228 14.55 6.48 -0.57
C ASP A 228 14.37 7.82 0.15
N TYR A 229 15.47 8.50 0.42
CA TYR A 229 15.49 9.83 1.03
C TYR A 229 15.54 10.98 0.01
N THR A 230 15.44 10.68 -1.28
CA THR A 230 15.47 11.70 -2.34
C THR A 230 14.08 12.20 -2.71
N THR A 231 13.05 11.38 -2.55
CA THR A 231 11.66 11.79 -2.74
C THR A 231 11.23 12.83 -1.71
N ASN A 232 10.63 13.94 -2.18
CA ASN A 232 10.22 15.08 -1.37
C ASN A 232 11.33 15.66 -0.46
N SER A 233 12.62 15.49 -0.79
CA SER A 233 13.76 15.83 0.09
C SER A 233 14.02 17.33 0.35
N GLY A 234 13.07 18.21 0.03
CA GLY A 234 13.11 19.64 0.32
C GLY A 234 11.88 20.05 1.11
N ASP A 235 11.71 21.34 1.38
CA ASP A 235 10.57 21.80 2.19
C ASP A 235 9.23 21.47 1.50
N THR A 236 8.45 20.58 2.11
CA THR A 236 7.17 20.12 1.56
C THR A 236 5.98 20.62 2.37
N VAL A 237 4.95 21.13 1.69
CA VAL A 237 3.70 21.57 2.33
C VAL A 237 2.59 20.57 2.06
N TYR A 238 2.13 19.92 3.12
CA TYR A 238 0.99 19.01 3.11
C TYR A 238 -0.27 19.72 3.61
N ARG A 239 -1.37 19.57 2.89
CA ARG A 239 -2.67 20.20 3.19
C ARG A 239 -3.81 19.22 2.99
N TRP A 240 -4.89 19.39 3.74
CA TRP A 240 -6.10 18.59 3.58
C TRP A 240 -7.33 19.47 3.41
N ASN A 241 -8.22 19.07 2.50
CA ASN A 241 -9.52 19.70 2.34
C ASN A 241 -10.50 19.16 3.38
N PRO A 242 -11.00 19.98 4.32
CA PRO A 242 -11.91 19.53 5.37
C PRO A 242 -13.29 19.06 4.87
N ASN A 243 -13.69 19.43 3.65
CA ASN A 243 -15.00 19.10 3.08
C ASN A 243 -14.96 17.89 2.14
N GLN A 244 -13.77 17.54 1.64
CA GLN A 244 -13.61 16.50 0.61
C GLN A 244 -12.56 15.44 0.96
N GLY A 245 -11.74 15.64 1.99
CA GLY A 245 -10.67 14.72 2.38
C GLY A 245 -9.49 14.68 1.42
N ILE A 246 -9.44 15.59 0.42
CA ILE A 246 -8.36 15.63 -0.56
C ILE A 246 -7.05 15.97 0.15
N THR A 247 -6.04 15.14 -0.06
CA THR A 247 -4.64 15.40 0.34
C THR A 247 -3.95 16.15 -0.77
N TYR A 248 -3.37 17.30 -0.45
CA TYR A 248 -2.52 18.08 -1.34
C TYR A 248 -1.09 18.05 -0.85
N VAL A 249 -0.16 17.95 -1.80
CA VAL A 249 1.28 18.10 -1.60
C VAL A 249 1.73 19.25 -2.48
N ASN A 250 2.33 20.28 -1.88
CA ASN A 250 2.75 21.50 -2.58
C ASN A 250 1.65 22.14 -3.44
N GLY A 251 0.39 22.07 -2.95
CA GLY A 251 -0.78 22.65 -3.60
C GLY A 251 -1.41 21.82 -4.72
N VAL A 252 -0.83 20.66 -5.06
CA VAL A 252 -1.36 19.74 -6.07
C VAL A 252 -2.03 18.55 -5.38
N ALA A 253 -3.18 18.11 -5.90
CA ALA A 253 -3.94 17.01 -5.30
C ALA A 253 -3.21 15.68 -5.51
N ALA A 254 -2.75 15.06 -4.43
CA ALA A 254 -2.06 13.78 -4.43
C ALA A 254 -3.02 12.60 -4.23
N ILE A 255 -4.04 12.79 -3.39
CA ILE A 255 -5.08 11.79 -3.11
C ILE A 255 -6.45 12.48 -3.18
N THR A 256 -7.33 11.97 -4.04
CA THR A 256 -8.74 12.38 -4.09
C THR A 256 -9.61 11.20 -3.63
N PRO A 257 -10.06 11.19 -2.36
CA PRO A 257 -10.75 10.03 -1.80
C PRO A 257 -12.19 9.89 -2.28
N ALA A 258 -12.73 8.68 -2.15
CA ALA A 258 -14.10 8.37 -2.52
C ALA A 258 -15.16 8.98 -1.59
N ALA A 259 -14.76 9.34 -0.36
CA ALA A 259 -15.55 10.08 0.61
C ALA A 259 -14.66 11.10 1.34
N ASN A 260 -15.28 12.03 2.08
CA ASN A 260 -14.55 13.01 2.91
C ASN A 260 -13.87 12.31 4.11
N ARG A 261 -12.75 11.65 3.80
CA ARG A 261 -11.98 10.78 4.67
C ARG A 261 -10.51 11.01 4.38
N VAL A 262 -9.69 11.10 5.42
CA VAL A 262 -8.23 11.02 5.33
C VAL A 262 -7.81 9.81 6.14
N PHE A 263 -7.20 8.83 5.49
CA PHE A 263 -6.64 7.65 6.15
C PHE A 263 -5.44 7.17 5.35
N ALA A 264 -4.28 7.74 5.65
CA ALA A 264 -3.08 7.59 4.84
C ALA A 264 -1.83 7.74 5.71
N THR A 265 -0.70 7.23 5.23
CA THR A 265 0.62 7.49 5.80
C THR A 265 1.42 8.32 4.80
N ILE A 266 2.22 9.26 5.29
CA ILE A 266 3.07 10.12 4.48
C ILE A 266 4.52 9.67 4.64
N TRP A 267 5.18 9.47 3.50
CA TRP A 267 6.63 9.41 3.42
C TRP A 267 7.18 10.74 2.89
N ASP A 268 8.24 11.21 3.52
CA ASP A 268 8.99 12.39 3.12
C ASP A 268 10.49 12.12 3.34
N GLY A 269 11.31 12.34 2.30
CA GLY A 269 12.74 12.06 2.32
C GLY A 269 13.57 13.08 3.10
N GLY A 270 13.00 14.24 3.46
CA GLY A 270 13.62 15.23 4.33
C GLY A 270 13.30 16.66 3.93
N GLY A 271 13.72 17.64 4.74
CA GLY A 271 13.36 19.04 4.55
C GLY A 271 12.77 19.63 5.83
N THR A 272 12.26 20.86 5.73
CA THR A 272 11.42 21.46 6.77
C THR A 272 9.96 21.44 6.33
N ASP A 273 9.26 20.37 6.67
CA ASP A 273 7.91 20.13 6.17
C ASP A 273 6.85 20.80 7.03
N THR A 274 5.74 21.16 6.39
CA THR A 274 4.63 21.85 7.02
C THR A 274 3.32 21.12 6.79
N TYR A 275 2.63 20.79 7.87
CA TYR A 275 1.21 20.42 7.82
C TYR A 275 0.39 21.70 7.93
N ASP A 276 -0.02 22.25 6.80
CA ASP A 276 -0.88 23.43 6.74
C ASP A 276 -2.35 23.04 6.93
N LEU A 277 -2.79 23.24 8.17
CA LEU A 277 -4.14 22.93 8.64
C LEU A 277 -5.03 24.17 8.74
N SER A 278 -4.62 25.30 8.14
CA SER A 278 -5.32 26.58 8.24
C SER A 278 -6.77 26.56 7.73
N ALA A 279 -7.11 25.58 6.88
CA ALA A 279 -8.47 25.39 6.37
C ALA A 279 -9.43 24.75 7.39
N TYR A 280 -8.91 24.09 8.43
CA TYR A 280 -9.74 23.49 9.48
C TYR A 280 -10.17 24.54 10.51
N THR A 281 -11.48 24.62 10.75
CA THR A 281 -12.09 25.49 11.77
C THR A 281 -12.51 24.73 13.03
N THR A 282 -12.24 23.42 13.07
CA THR A 282 -12.60 22.48 14.12
C THR A 282 -11.40 22.11 14.98
N ALA A 283 -11.64 21.55 16.16
CA ALA A 283 -10.57 21.09 17.03
C ALA A 283 -9.86 19.85 16.42
N LEU A 284 -8.53 19.93 16.30
CA LEU A 284 -7.68 18.85 15.78
C LEU A 284 -6.80 18.27 16.89
N LYS A 285 -6.40 17.00 16.75
CA LYS A 285 -5.35 16.40 17.58
C LYS A 285 -4.15 16.11 16.69
N ILE A 286 -3.07 16.86 16.86
CA ILE A 286 -1.90 16.79 15.98
C ILE A 286 -0.71 16.22 16.74
N ASP A 287 -0.10 15.20 16.15
CA ASP A 287 1.17 14.65 16.56
C ASP A 287 2.08 14.59 15.34
N LEU A 288 3.20 15.32 15.42
CA LEU A 288 4.22 15.40 14.37
C LEU A 288 5.45 14.55 14.69
N HIS A 289 5.43 13.79 15.79
CA HIS A 289 6.51 12.84 16.06
C HIS A 289 6.51 11.75 14.99
N ALA A 290 7.71 11.28 14.68
CA ALA A 290 7.96 10.06 13.95
C ALA A 290 7.09 8.89 14.47
N GLY A 291 6.32 8.27 13.59
CA GLY A 291 5.38 7.20 13.90
C GLY A 291 4.20 7.60 14.80
N GLY A 292 4.07 8.90 15.10
CA GLY A 292 2.89 9.50 15.72
C GLY A 292 1.75 9.62 14.71
N TYR A 293 0.57 10.00 15.18
CA TYR A 293 -0.60 10.17 14.31
C TYR A 293 -1.40 11.42 14.62
N SER A 294 -1.90 12.05 13.56
CA SER A 294 -2.81 13.19 13.64
C SER A 294 -4.25 12.79 13.32
N VAL A 295 -5.21 13.34 14.06
CA VAL A 295 -6.65 13.11 13.90
C VAL A 295 -7.37 14.39 13.48
N PHE A 296 -7.97 14.35 12.30
CA PHE A 296 -8.89 15.37 11.82
C PHE A 296 -10.34 14.97 12.15
N PRO A 297 -11.18 15.90 12.64
CA PRO A 297 -12.53 15.60 13.06
C PRO A 297 -13.43 15.32 11.86
N ARG A 298 -14.40 14.42 12.09
CA ARG A 298 -15.43 14.02 11.14
C ARG A 298 -16.63 14.96 11.18
N VAL A 299 -17.35 15.08 10.07
CA VAL A 299 -18.78 15.47 10.10
C VAL A 299 -19.61 14.20 10.41
N SER A 300 -19.94 14.00 11.70
CA SER A 300 -20.98 13.12 12.34
C SER A 300 -20.94 11.55 12.32
N TRP A 301 -20.75 10.96 13.52
CA TRP A 301 -21.37 9.77 14.23
C TRP A 301 -21.28 8.28 13.74
N PRO A 302 -21.21 7.31 14.69
CA PRO A 302 -20.00 6.69 15.29
C PRO A 302 -19.65 5.36 14.56
N ILE A 303 -18.50 4.68 14.63
CA ILE A 303 -17.50 4.46 15.67
C ILE A 303 -16.15 4.10 14.94
N TRP A 304 -15.01 4.25 15.63
CA TRP A 304 -13.68 3.65 15.38
C TRP A 304 -12.79 4.12 14.24
N ALA A 305 -13.30 4.79 13.23
CA ALA A 305 -12.42 5.23 12.17
C ALA A 305 -11.77 6.57 12.58
N ALA A 306 -10.67 6.53 13.35
CA ALA A 306 -9.80 7.69 13.54
C ALA A 306 -9.22 8.09 12.17
N VAL A 307 -9.38 9.35 11.78
CA VAL A 307 -8.50 9.92 10.76
C VAL A 307 -7.10 9.79 11.33
N ARG A 308 -6.22 9.05 10.67
CA ARG A 308 -4.83 8.95 11.11
C ARG A 308 -3.93 9.24 9.95
N MET A 309 -3.03 10.14 10.24
CA MET A 309 -1.92 10.45 9.38
C MET A 309 -0.66 10.18 10.16
N MET A 310 0.06 9.12 9.76
CA MET A 310 1.35 8.79 10.33
C MET A 310 2.44 9.38 9.45
N ALA A 311 3.44 9.98 10.09
CA ALA A 311 4.65 10.46 9.43
C ALA A 311 5.80 9.53 9.81
N MET A 312 6.55 9.03 8.83
CA MET A 312 7.84 8.40 9.08
C MET A 312 8.95 9.44 8.90
N PRO A 313 9.90 9.58 9.84
CA PRO A 313 11.01 10.51 9.68
C PRO A 313 12.06 9.91 8.74
N ALA A 314 12.87 10.80 8.16
CA ALA A 314 14.02 10.48 7.33
C ALA A 314 15.21 9.77 8.06
N ALA A 315 15.03 9.06 9.19
CA ALA A 315 16.16 8.41 9.87
C ALA A 315 15.83 7.20 10.79
N THR A 316 16.48 6.09 10.43
CA THR A 316 17.03 4.96 11.23
C THR A 316 16.08 4.01 11.98
N PHE A 317 15.65 2.95 11.31
CA PHE A 317 15.52 1.64 11.96
C PHE A 317 16.92 1.03 12.16
N SER A 318 17.63 1.49 13.19
CA SER A 318 18.67 0.72 13.89
C SER A 318 18.96 1.31 15.27
N THR A 319 17.98 1.21 16.19
CA THR A 319 18.10 1.36 17.66
C THR A 319 18.51 2.76 18.20
N PRO A 320 18.30 3.09 19.50
CA PRO A 320 17.15 3.85 19.98
C PRO A 320 17.45 5.32 20.41
N PHE A 321 16.37 6.12 20.44
CA PHE A 321 16.15 7.36 21.22
C PHE A 321 16.70 8.74 20.74
N PHE A 322 15.78 9.73 20.83
CA PHE A 322 15.93 11.17 21.13
C PHE A 322 16.40 12.15 20.02
N ILE A 323 15.47 12.96 19.46
CA ILE A 323 15.22 14.39 19.79
C ILE A 323 14.36 15.07 18.70
N THR A 324 13.30 15.73 19.18
CA THR A 324 12.42 16.69 18.49
C THR A 324 13.12 18.06 18.35
N THR A 325 12.93 18.76 17.23
CA THR A 325 13.03 20.24 17.22
C THR A 325 11.81 20.87 16.54
N MET A 326 10.99 21.52 17.38
CA MET A 326 10.01 22.54 16.98
C MET A 326 10.73 23.87 16.68
N SER A 327 10.23 24.61 15.70
CA SER A 327 10.33 26.07 15.70
C SER A 327 8.96 26.68 15.47
N ARG A 328 8.41 27.32 16.50
CA ARG A 328 7.28 28.26 16.40
C ARG A 328 7.78 29.60 15.89
N ARG A 329 7.10 30.19 14.92
CA ARG A 329 6.64 31.58 14.97
C ARG A 329 5.26 31.70 14.35
#